data_AF-A0A2D4N7P8-F1
#
_entry.id   AF-A0A2D4N7P8-F1
#
_cell.length_a   1.000
_cell.length_b   1.000
_cell.length_c   1.000
_cell.angle_alpha   90.00
_cell.angle_beta   90.00
_cell.angle_gamma   90.00
#
_symmetry.space_group_name_H-M   'P 1'
#
loop_
_entity.id
_entity.type
_entity.pdbx_description
1 polymer ?
#
loop_
_entity_poly.entity_id
_entity_poly.type
_entity_poly.pdbx_seq_one_letter_code
_entity_poly.pdbx_strand_id
1 'polypeptide(L)'
;VHGKQFFLNNWHIFLQNCLSHLKIPSNNSIRKQIETLQNKDPKMSRVALESLYRLLWVYVIRIKCESNTVTQSRLMGIVSALFPKGSRSVVPRDTPLNIFVKIIQFIAQERLDFAMKEIIFDLLSVGKSPKTFAINPERMNIGLRVFLVIADSLQQKDGEPPMPTTGVVLPSGNTLRVKKIFLNKTLTDEEAKVIGMSIYYPQVRKALDSILRHLDKEVGRTMCMTSVQMTNKEPEDMITGERKPKIDLFRTCIAAIPRLIPDGMSRNDLIELLARLTIHMDEELRALAFN
;
A
#
# COMPACT_ATOMS: atom_id res chain seq x y z
N VAL A 1 23.90 26.20 -2.17
CA VAL A 1 23.00 26.74 -3.23
C VAL A 1 23.19 26.04 -4.57
N HIS A 2 24.42 25.90 -5.10
CA HIS A 2 24.71 25.24 -6.38
C HIS A 2 24.15 23.80 -6.54
N GLY A 3 24.26 22.95 -5.51
CA GLY A 3 23.77 21.57 -5.59
C GLY A 3 22.26 21.42 -5.73
N LYS A 4 21.46 22.34 -5.12
CA LYS A 4 19.99 22.33 -5.22
C LYS A 4 19.56 22.65 -6.65
N GLN A 5 20.10 23.70 -7.24
CA GLN A 5 19.76 24.10 -8.60
C GLN A 5 20.16 23.04 -9.62
N PHE A 6 21.36 22.47 -9.48
CA PHE A 6 21.81 21.37 -10.33
C PHE A 6 20.85 20.18 -10.27
N PHE A 7 20.45 19.76 -9.07
CA PHE A 7 19.51 18.65 -8.89
C PHE A 7 18.16 18.92 -9.57
N LEU A 8 17.59 20.11 -9.35
CA LEU A 8 16.27 20.46 -9.89
C LEU A 8 16.29 20.60 -11.42
N ASN A 9 17.36 21.15 -11.99
CA ASN A 9 17.55 21.26 -13.44
C ASN A 9 17.69 19.87 -14.10
N ASN A 10 18.38 18.93 -13.44
CA ASN A 10 18.64 17.59 -13.97
C ASN A 10 17.63 16.52 -13.49
N TRP A 11 16.60 16.91 -12.73
CA TRP A 11 15.61 16.00 -12.16
C TRP A 11 15.00 15.07 -13.20
N HIS A 12 14.61 15.62 -14.35
CA HIS A 12 13.96 14.86 -15.41
C HIS A 12 14.85 13.74 -15.95
N ILE A 13 16.16 13.97 -16.06
CA ILE A 13 17.15 12.98 -16.50
C ILE A 13 17.25 11.85 -15.46
N PHE A 14 17.44 12.20 -14.19
CA PHE A 14 17.54 11.21 -13.11
C PHE A 14 16.27 10.37 -12.99
N LEU A 15 15.11 11.02 -13.06
CA LEU A 15 13.84 10.33 -12.99
C LEU A 15 13.63 9.42 -14.18
N GLN A 16 13.88 9.88 -15.41
CA GLN A 16 13.74 9.08 -16.62
C GLN A 16 14.63 7.83 -16.59
N ASN A 17 15.87 7.97 -16.11
CA ASN A 17 16.79 6.85 -15.94
C ASN A 17 16.28 5.83 -14.92
N CYS A 18 15.64 6.26 -13.84
CA CYS A 18 15.02 5.32 -12.89
C CYS A 18 13.79 4.64 -13.52
N LEU A 19 12.90 5.42 -14.15
CA LEU A 19 11.61 4.91 -14.64
C LEU A 19 11.75 4.01 -15.87
N SER A 20 12.75 4.20 -16.72
CA SER A 20 12.98 3.37 -17.92
C SER A 20 13.21 1.90 -17.57
N HIS A 21 13.87 1.62 -16.45
CA HIS A 21 14.14 0.27 -15.96
C HIS A 21 12.99 -0.33 -15.12
N LEU A 22 11.97 0.49 -14.77
CA LEU A 22 10.78 0.05 -14.03
C LEU A 22 9.59 -0.21 -14.97
N LYS A 23 9.38 0.63 -15.99
CA LYS A 23 8.24 0.53 -16.91
C LYS A 23 8.20 -0.81 -17.65
N ILE A 24 7.00 -1.37 -17.80
CA ILE A 24 6.70 -2.36 -18.83
C ILE A 24 6.14 -1.54 -20.02
N PRO A 25 6.71 -1.62 -21.23
CA PRO A 25 6.18 -0.88 -22.37
C PRO A 25 4.73 -1.29 -22.61
N SER A 26 3.83 -0.32 -22.64
CA SER A 26 2.40 -0.49 -22.93
C SER A 26 2.12 -0.79 -24.42
N ASN A 27 3.13 -1.14 -25.21
CA ASN A 27 3.02 -1.20 -26.66
C ASN A 27 2.57 -2.60 -27.11
N ASN A 28 1.50 -2.65 -27.92
CA ASN A 28 0.82 -3.86 -28.39
C ASN A 28 1.64 -4.71 -29.38
N SER A 29 2.90 -4.38 -29.65
CA SER A 29 3.76 -5.21 -30.48
C SER A 29 4.38 -6.33 -29.62
N ILE A 30 3.85 -7.54 -29.80
CA ILE A 30 4.30 -8.78 -29.16
C ILE A 30 5.84 -8.92 -29.22
N ARG A 31 6.47 -8.53 -30.34
CA ARG A 31 7.94 -8.53 -30.50
C ARG A 31 8.69 -7.61 -29.51
N LYS A 32 8.25 -6.37 -29.29
CA LYS A 32 8.91 -5.46 -28.34
C LYS A 32 8.62 -5.82 -26.89
N GLN A 33 7.45 -6.39 -26.60
CA GLN A 33 7.16 -6.96 -25.28
C GLN A 33 8.11 -8.12 -24.98
N ILE A 34 8.31 -9.05 -25.93
CA ILE A 34 9.23 -10.18 -25.77
C ILE A 34 10.67 -9.69 -25.61
N GLU A 35 11.16 -8.75 -26.43
CA GLU A 35 12.51 -8.19 -26.29
C GLU A 35 12.73 -7.46 -24.95
N THR A 36 11.71 -6.77 -24.42
CA THR A 36 11.83 -6.05 -23.14
C THR A 36 11.72 -6.99 -21.94
N LEU A 37 10.92 -8.06 -22.06
CA LEU A 37 10.85 -9.12 -21.06
C LEU A 37 12.13 -9.95 -21.02
N GLN A 38 12.76 -10.19 -22.18
CA GLN A 38 14.04 -10.90 -22.29
C GLN A 38 15.24 -10.07 -21.82
N ASN A 39 15.19 -8.73 -21.93
CA ASN A 39 16.30 -7.84 -21.55
C ASN A 39 16.16 -7.15 -20.17
N LYS A 40 15.13 -7.46 -19.39
CA LYS A 40 14.98 -6.90 -18.04
C LYS A 40 15.75 -7.72 -17.02
N ASP A 41 16.97 -7.28 -16.70
CA ASP A 41 17.72 -7.79 -15.55
C ASP A 41 16.99 -7.40 -14.24
N PRO A 42 16.51 -8.36 -13.43
CA PRO A 42 15.89 -8.08 -12.13
C PRO A 42 16.79 -7.26 -11.21
N LYS A 43 18.11 -7.41 -11.32
CA LYS A 43 19.08 -6.59 -10.58
C LYS A 43 19.00 -5.13 -11.00
N MET A 44 18.90 -4.85 -12.30
CA MET A 44 18.77 -3.48 -12.80
C MET A 44 17.46 -2.83 -12.38
N SER A 45 16.34 -3.57 -12.38
CA SER A 45 15.06 -3.05 -11.89
C SER A 45 15.13 -2.71 -10.39
N ARG A 46 15.78 -3.57 -9.60
CA ARG A 46 16.02 -3.32 -8.17
C ARG A 46 16.88 -2.07 -7.94
N VAL A 47 18.00 -1.93 -8.65
CA VAL A 47 18.88 -0.75 -8.55
C VAL A 47 18.13 0.52 -8.95
N ALA A 48 17.30 0.45 -10.00
CA ALA A 48 16.50 1.58 -10.44
C ALA A 48 15.45 1.99 -9.40
N LEU A 49 14.80 1.04 -8.73
CA LEU A 49 13.85 1.32 -7.67
C LEU A 49 14.53 1.92 -6.43
N GLU A 50 15.67 1.36 -6.02
CA GLU A 50 16.50 1.90 -4.93
C GLU A 50 16.98 3.34 -5.24
N SER A 51 17.33 3.60 -6.50
CA SER A 51 17.72 4.92 -6.98
C SER A 51 16.55 5.89 -6.95
N LEU A 52 15.36 5.46 -7.41
CA LEU A 52 14.13 6.24 -7.33
C LEU A 52 13.76 6.58 -5.88
N TYR A 53 13.88 5.61 -4.97
CA TYR A 53 13.62 5.79 -3.55
C TYR A 53 14.49 6.89 -2.92
N ARG A 54 15.80 6.90 -3.23
CA ARG A 54 16.74 7.95 -2.79
C ARG A 54 16.48 9.29 -3.47
N LEU A 55 16.26 9.26 -4.78
CA LEU A 55 15.96 10.45 -5.58
C LEU A 55 14.74 11.19 -5.02
N LEU A 56 13.68 10.44 -4.72
CA LEU A 56 12.46 10.98 -4.12
C LEU A 56 12.70 11.50 -2.71
N TRP A 57 13.46 10.80 -1.87
CA TRP A 57 13.81 11.29 -0.53
C TRP A 57 14.52 12.64 -0.60
N VAL A 58 15.51 12.79 -1.50
CA VAL A 58 16.22 14.07 -1.67
C VAL A 58 15.27 15.17 -2.13
N TYR A 59 14.39 14.88 -3.08
CA TYR A 59 13.45 15.86 -3.62
C TYR A 59 12.42 16.32 -2.58
N VAL A 60 11.81 15.37 -1.86
CA VAL A 60 10.73 15.66 -0.92
C VAL A 60 11.29 16.11 0.42
N ILE A 61 12.12 15.30 1.05
CA ILE A 61 12.57 15.55 2.43
C ILE A 61 13.64 16.64 2.47
N ARG A 62 14.70 16.52 1.66
CA ARG A 62 15.85 17.44 1.75
C ARG A 62 15.64 18.76 1.04
N ILE A 63 15.00 18.75 -0.14
CA ILE A 63 14.78 19.95 -0.96
C ILE A 63 13.47 20.66 -0.61
N LYS A 64 12.53 19.96 0.04
CA LYS A 64 11.19 20.45 0.40
C LYS A 64 10.33 20.81 -0.80
N CYS A 65 10.51 20.06 -1.89
CA CYS A 65 9.81 20.24 -3.16
C CYS A 65 10.01 21.64 -3.79
N GLU A 66 9.36 21.88 -4.93
CA GLU A 66 9.31 23.19 -5.60
C GLU A 66 7.88 23.76 -5.53
N SER A 67 7.48 24.59 -6.50
CA SER A 67 6.12 25.08 -6.62
C SER A 67 5.09 23.93 -6.68
N ASN A 68 3.86 24.21 -6.25
CA ASN A 68 2.82 23.19 -6.11
C ASN A 68 2.52 22.47 -7.43
N THR A 69 2.39 23.21 -8.54
CA THR A 69 2.07 22.65 -9.86
C THR A 69 3.18 21.74 -10.40
N VAL A 70 4.45 22.17 -10.31
CA VAL A 70 5.60 21.39 -10.75
C VAL A 70 5.76 20.14 -9.89
N THR A 71 5.59 20.29 -8.57
CA THR A 71 5.66 19.18 -7.63
C THR A 71 4.59 18.14 -7.92
N GLN A 72 3.35 18.57 -8.14
CA GLN A 72 2.25 17.67 -8.46
C GLN A 72 2.54 16.89 -9.75
N SER A 73 3.00 17.56 -10.82
CA SER A 73 3.35 16.90 -12.08
C SER A 73 4.46 15.85 -11.90
N ARG A 74 5.54 16.20 -11.18
CA ARG A 74 6.67 15.28 -10.92
C ARG A 74 6.25 14.07 -10.10
N LEU A 75 5.51 14.28 -9.02
CA LEU A 75 5.03 13.20 -8.16
C LEU A 75 4.02 12.32 -8.90
N MET A 76 3.12 12.89 -9.70
CA MET A 76 2.20 12.11 -10.54
C MET A 76 2.93 11.25 -11.56
N GLY A 77 4.06 11.71 -12.12
CA GLY A 77 4.89 10.91 -13.01
C GLY A 77 5.46 9.66 -12.32
N ILE A 78 5.88 9.78 -11.06
CA ILE A 78 6.36 8.67 -10.23
C ILE A 78 5.19 7.73 -9.90
N VAL A 79 4.09 8.27 -9.37
CA VAL A 79 2.91 7.49 -8.95
C VAL A 79 2.32 6.72 -10.12
N SER A 80 2.19 7.34 -11.30
CA SER A 80 1.65 6.67 -12.49
C SER A 80 2.56 5.55 -13.00
N ALA A 81 3.86 5.62 -12.72
CA ALA A 81 4.79 4.56 -13.08
C ALA A 81 4.76 3.37 -12.10
N LEU A 82 4.63 3.63 -10.80
CA LEU A 82 4.58 2.61 -9.75
C LEU A 82 3.18 1.97 -9.60
N PHE A 83 2.14 2.77 -9.81
CA PHE A 83 0.73 2.39 -9.66
C PHE A 83 -0.08 2.78 -10.92
N PRO A 84 0.17 2.17 -12.09
CA PRO A 84 -0.52 2.53 -13.33
C PRO A 84 -2.05 2.45 -13.19
N LYS A 85 -2.78 3.50 -13.55
CA LYS A 85 -4.25 3.51 -13.48
C LYS A 85 -4.83 2.38 -14.35
N GLY A 86 -5.80 1.64 -13.82
CA GLY A 86 -6.42 0.48 -14.50
C GLY A 86 -5.67 -0.85 -14.36
N SER A 87 -4.42 -0.85 -13.89
CA SER A 87 -3.72 -2.10 -13.55
C SER A 87 -4.16 -2.62 -12.18
N ARG A 88 -4.26 -3.95 -12.03
CA ARG A 88 -4.56 -4.61 -10.75
C ARG A 88 -3.33 -4.78 -9.85
N SER A 89 -2.14 -4.69 -10.43
CA SER A 89 -0.85 -4.90 -9.74
C SER A 89 -0.03 -3.61 -9.64
N VAL A 90 0.99 -3.65 -8.79
CA VAL A 90 2.03 -2.62 -8.67
C VAL A 90 3.24 -2.94 -9.56
N VAL A 91 4.11 -1.95 -9.77
CA VAL A 91 5.31 -2.08 -10.60
C VAL A 91 6.54 -1.65 -9.81
N PRO A 92 7.57 -2.50 -9.67
CA PRO A 92 7.67 -3.89 -10.16
C PRO A 92 6.83 -4.88 -9.32
N ARG A 93 6.45 -6.03 -9.91
CA ARG A 93 5.62 -7.05 -9.22
C ARG A 93 6.40 -7.83 -8.17
N ASP A 94 7.65 -8.19 -8.46
CA ASP A 94 8.49 -9.00 -7.57
C ASP A 94 9.22 -8.17 -6.50
N THR A 95 8.57 -7.13 -6.02
CA THR A 95 9.13 -6.16 -5.08
C THR A 95 8.34 -6.19 -3.77
N PRO A 96 9.01 -6.25 -2.60
CA PRO A 96 8.34 -6.19 -1.31
C PRO A 96 7.43 -4.96 -1.17
N LEU A 97 6.18 -5.16 -0.75
CA LEU A 97 5.19 -4.06 -0.66
C LEU A 97 5.67 -2.88 0.22
N ASN A 98 6.54 -3.15 1.20
CA ASN A 98 7.06 -2.16 2.14
C ASN A 98 7.82 -1.00 1.47
N ILE A 99 8.48 -1.21 0.33
CA ILE A 99 9.18 -0.10 -0.34
C ILE A 99 8.18 0.92 -0.89
N PHE A 100 7.05 0.45 -1.42
CA PHE A 100 5.96 1.32 -1.87
C PHE A 100 5.36 2.10 -0.71
N VAL A 101 5.20 1.44 0.45
CA VAL A 101 4.74 2.09 1.68
C VAL A 101 5.68 3.24 2.06
N LYS A 102 6.99 3.01 2.04
CA LYS A 102 7.99 4.03 2.38
C LYS A 102 8.07 5.16 1.36
N ILE A 103 7.95 4.86 0.06
CA ILE A 103 7.86 5.87 -1.00
C ILE A 103 6.70 6.84 -0.73
N ILE A 104 5.52 6.31 -0.42
CA ILE A 104 4.34 7.15 -0.17
C ILE A 104 4.46 7.89 1.17
N GLN A 105 5.07 7.27 2.19
CA GLN A 105 5.39 7.94 3.45
C GLN A 105 6.26 9.19 3.23
N PHE A 106 7.27 9.11 2.36
CA PHE A 106 8.10 10.28 2.03
C PHE A 106 7.29 11.40 1.39
N ILE A 107 6.41 11.06 0.44
CA ILE A 107 5.54 12.04 -0.21
C ILE A 107 4.61 12.71 0.81
N ALA A 108 4.02 11.92 1.71
CA ALA A 108 3.09 12.40 2.72
C ALA A 108 3.73 13.37 3.72
N GLN A 109 5.05 13.28 3.95
CA GLN A 109 5.77 14.19 4.85
C GLN A 109 5.61 15.66 4.46
N GLU A 110 5.68 15.97 3.17
CA GLU A 110 5.59 17.35 2.67
C GLU A 110 4.33 17.64 1.87
N ARG A 111 3.66 16.60 1.38
CA ARG A 111 2.49 16.69 0.49
C ARG A 111 1.41 15.70 0.92
N LEU A 112 0.95 15.83 2.17
CA LEU A 112 -0.09 14.97 2.76
C LEU A 112 -1.36 14.91 1.91
N ASP A 113 -1.90 16.07 1.48
CA ASP A 113 -3.14 16.11 0.70
C ASP A 113 -3.03 15.35 -0.63
N PHE A 114 -1.89 15.50 -1.31
CA PHE A 114 -1.58 14.76 -2.53
C PHE A 114 -1.47 13.25 -2.25
N ALA A 115 -0.73 12.85 -1.21
CA ALA A 115 -0.59 11.43 -0.86
C ALA A 115 -1.95 10.79 -0.52
N MET A 116 -2.81 11.49 0.20
CA MET A 116 -4.13 11.01 0.57
C MET A 116 -5.07 10.90 -0.63
N LYS A 117 -5.26 12.00 -1.38
CA LYS A 117 -6.27 12.07 -2.45
C LYS A 117 -5.85 11.40 -3.74
N GLU A 118 -4.60 11.56 -4.16
CA GLU A 118 -4.14 11.06 -5.46
C GLU A 118 -3.60 9.64 -5.39
N ILE A 119 -3.13 9.19 -4.21
CA ILE A 119 -2.51 7.87 -4.05
C ILE A 119 -3.38 6.94 -3.20
N ILE A 120 -3.59 7.25 -1.92
CA ILE A 120 -4.24 6.32 -0.99
C ILE A 120 -5.70 6.08 -1.36
N PHE A 121 -6.43 7.11 -1.78
CA PHE A 121 -7.80 6.96 -2.25
C PHE A 121 -7.91 6.12 -3.53
N ASP A 122 -6.97 6.26 -4.47
CA ASP A 122 -6.92 5.40 -5.66
C ASP A 122 -6.63 3.94 -5.29
N LEU A 123 -5.61 3.72 -4.45
CA LEU A 123 -5.21 2.39 -3.99
C LEU A 123 -6.32 1.66 -3.23
N LEU A 124 -7.07 2.37 -2.40
CA LEU A 124 -8.21 1.85 -1.64
C LEU A 124 -9.53 1.85 -2.43
N SER A 125 -9.54 2.42 -3.64
CA SER A 125 -10.75 2.58 -4.47
C SER A 125 -11.89 3.34 -3.75
N VAL A 126 -11.53 4.39 -3.01
CA VAL A 126 -12.47 5.30 -2.34
C VAL A 126 -13.41 5.95 -3.36
N GLY A 127 -14.70 6.04 -3.02
CA GLY A 127 -15.71 6.71 -3.83
C GLY A 127 -16.16 5.93 -5.08
N LYS A 128 -15.66 4.71 -5.32
CA LYS A 128 -16.17 3.86 -6.41
C LYS A 128 -17.52 3.27 -6.03
N SER A 129 -18.42 3.23 -7.01
CA SER A 129 -19.73 2.58 -6.85
C SER A 129 -19.57 1.06 -6.66
N PRO A 130 -20.53 0.36 -6.01
CA PRO A 130 -20.47 -1.10 -5.87
C PRO A 130 -20.33 -1.86 -7.20
N LYS A 131 -20.83 -1.29 -8.31
CA LYS A 131 -20.73 -1.89 -9.65
C LYS A 131 -19.32 -1.81 -10.26
N THR A 132 -18.53 -0.81 -9.86
CA THR A 132 -17.19 -0.55 -10.39
C THR A 132 -16.09 -0.85 -9.40
N PHE A 133 -16.45 -1.23 -8.17
CA PHE A 133 -15.53 -1.66 -7.14
C PHE A 133 -14.94 -3.03 -7.49
N ALA A 134 -13.62 -3.13 -7.42
CA ALA A 134 -12.89 -4.38 -7.66
C ALA A 134 -11.78 -4.49 -6.62
N ILE A 135 -11.65 -5.68 -6.02
CA ILE A 135 -10.58 -5.98 -5.06
C ILE A 135 -9.26 -6.09 -5.81
N ASN A 136 -8.31 -5.22 -5.45
CA ASN A 136 -6.94 -5.24 -5.92
C ASN A 136 -6.01 -5.44 -4.72
N PRO A 137 -5.73 -6.69 -4.32
CA PRO A 137 -5.17 -6.97 -3.00
C PRO A 137 -3.86 -6.26 -2.71
N GLU A 138 -2.90 -6.29 -3.64
CA GLU A 138 -1.60 -5.63 -3.49
C GLU A 138 -1.73 -4.12 -3.25
N ARG A 139 -2.54 -3.46 -4.07
CA ARG A 139 -2.75 -2.00 -4.02
C ARG A 139 -3.45 -1.59 -2.73
N MET A 140 -4.53 -2.27 -2.39
CA MET A 140 -5.30 -1.99 -1.19
C MET A 140 -4.47 -2.25 0.08
N ASN A 141 -3.62 -3.29 0.05
CA ASN A 141 -2.72 -3.62 1.15
C ASN A 141 -1.70 -2.49 1.38
N ILE A 142 -1.07 -1.98 0.30
CA ILE A 142 -0.20 -0.80 0.37
C ILE A 142 -0.97 0.41 0.90
N GLY A 143 -2.13 0.73 0.32
CA GLY A 143 -2.93 1.90 0.71
C GLY A 143 -3.29 1.92 2.19
N LEU A 144 -3.72 0.77 2.73
CA LEU A 144 -4.10 0.64 4.14
C LEU A 144 -2.88 0.76 5.06
N ARG A 145 -1.77 0.09 4.73
CA ARG A 145 -0.53 0.19 5.52
C ARG A 145 0.03 1.60 5.54
N VAL A 146 0.04 2.28 4.39
CA VAL A 146 0.49 3.67 4.28
C VAL A 146 -0.34 4.58 5.16
N PHE A 147 -1.68 4.47 5.09
CA PHE A 147 -2.57 5.28 5.90
C PHE A 147 -2.24 5.17 7.40
N LEU A 148 -2.09 3.94 7.89
CA LEU A 148 -1.81 3.67 9.31
C LEU A 148 -0.43 4.19 9.73
N VAL A 149 0.58 4.01 8.87
CA VAL A 149 1.94 4.53 9.11
C VAL A 149 1.96 6.06 9.14
N ILE A 150 1.25 6.73 8.23
CA ILE A 150 1.14 8.20 8.24
C ILE A 150 0.43 8.68 9.51
N ALA A 151 -0.69 8.06 9.88
CA ALA A 151 -1.42 8.42 11.08
C ALA A 151 -0.57 8.25 12.35
N ASP A 152 0.21 7.16 12.44
CA ASP A 152 1.13 6.91 13.54
C ASP A 152 2.26 7.96 13.59
N SER A 153 2.94 8.23 12.46
CA SER A 153 4.01 9.22 12.41
C SER A 153 3.53 10.64 12.76
N LEU A 154 2.32 11.03 12.35
CA LEU A 154 1.74 12.32 12.72
C LEU A 154 1.42 12.40 14.22
N GLN A 155 0.97 11.31 14.84
CA GLN A 155 0.71 11.26 16.28
C GLN A 155 1.99 11.28 17.12
N GLN A 156 3.01 10.52 16.70
CA GLN A 156 4.30 10.47 17.39
C GLN A 156 5.11 11.76 17.20
N LYS A 157 4.69 12.64 16.26
CA LYS A 157 5.46 13.81 15.80
C LYS A 157 6.86 13.37 15.37
N ASP A 158 6.92 12.27 14.63
CA ASP A 158 8.18 11.74 14.11
C ASP A 158 8.90 12.82 13.31
N GLY A 159 10.21 12.92 13.54
CA GLY A 159 11.08 13.79 12.75
C GLY A 159 11.18 13.34 11.29
N GLU A 160 11.98 14.07 10.52
CA GLU A 160 12.23 13.73 9.12
C GLU A 160 12.82 12.30 9.00
N PRO A 161 12.30 11.47 8.07
CA PRO A 161 12.81 10.12 7.91
C PRO A 161 14.28 10.15 7.47
N PRO A 162 15.15 9.26 7.97
CA PRO A 162 16.55 9.24 7.61
C PRO A 162 16.76 8.91 6.13
N MET A 163 17.87 9.40 5.56
CA MET A 163 18.25 9.11 4.18
C MET A 163 18.46 7.59 3.97
N PRO A 164 17.94 7.01 2.87
CA PRO A 164 18.15 5.59 2.59
C PRO A 164 19.63 5.24 2.33
N THR A 165 20.21 4.35 3.14
CA THR A 165 21.59 3.86 2.97
C THR A 165 21.70 2.74 1.92
N THR A 166 22.87 2.59 1.31
CA THR A 166 23.17 1.53 0.34
C THR A 166 23.60 0.26 1.06
N GLY A 167 23.12 -0.92 0.62
CA GLY A 167 23.54 -2.22 1.17
C GLY A 167 22.71 -2.75 2.34
N VAL A 168 21.82 -1.95 2.93
CA VAL A 168 20.75 -2.49 3.77
C VAL A 168 19.75 -3.12 2.83
N VAL A 169 19.36 -4.37 3.08
CA VAL A 169 18.30 -5.06 2.36
C VAL A 169 17.13 -4.07 2.23
N LEU A 170 16.70 -3.74 0.98
CA LEU A 170 15.42 -3.06 0.71
C LEU A 170 14.43 -3.57 1.74
N PRO A 171 13.67 -2.75 2.50
CA PRO A 171 12.97 -3.19 3.71
C PRO A 171 12.22 -4.53 3.50
N SER A 172 12.93 -5.62 3.74
CA SER A 172 12.58 -7.01 3.41
C SER A 172 12.88 -7.74 4.68
N GLY A 173 11.81 -8.21 5.32
CA GLY A 173 11.87 -8.80 6.65
C GLY A 173 12.14 -7.77 7.75
N ASN A 174 11.16 -7.59 8.63
CA ASN A 174 11.40 -7.23 10.03
C ASN A 174 11.99 -5.85 10.38
N THR A 175 11.76 -4.82 9.57
CA THR A 175 11.71 -3.44 10.10
C THR A 175 10.28 -2.93 10.29
N LEU A 176 9.36 -3.84 10.61
CA LEU A 176 8.57 -3.64 11.82
C LEU A 176 9.61 -3.69 12.94
N ARG A 177 10.06 -2.53 13.44
CA ARG A 177 10.73 -2.51 14.74
C ARG A 177 9.81 -3.29 15.69
N VAL A 178 10.27 -4.49 16.05
CA VAL A 178 9.92 -5.29 17.22
C VAL A 178 8.56 -4.95 17.82
N LYS A 179 7.54 -5.81 17.60
CA LYS A 179 6.34 -5.86 18.44
C LYS A 179 5.68 -4.49 18.76
N LYS A 180 5.44 -3.65 17.74
CA LYS A 180 4.25 -2.81 17.79
C LYS A 180 3.24 -3.43 16.84
N ILE A 181 2.49 -4.39 17.39
CA ILE A 181 1.08 -4.61 17.06
C ILE A 181 0.52 -3.22 16.75
N PHE A 182 -0.16 -3.07 15.61
CA PHE A 182 -0.92 -1.86 15.26
C PHE A 182 -1.39 -1.20 16.55
N LEU A 183 -1.07 0.09 16.77
CA LEU A 183 -1.45 0.80 17.99
C LEU A 183 -2.83 0.31 18.43
N ASN A 184 -2.92 -0.41 19.56
CA ASN A 184 -4.16 -1.04 20.04
C ASN A 184 -5.23 -0.02 20.44
N LYS A 185 -4.97 1.27 20.19
CA LYS A 185 -5.86 2.39 20.44
C LYS A 185 -6.48 2.88 19.14
N THR A 186 -7.78 2.75 19.04
CA THR A 186 -8.59 3.27 17.94
C THR A 186 -8.31 4.74 17.67
N LEU A 187 -8.18 5.11 16.39
CA LEU A 187 -8.12 6.50 15.95
C LEU A 187 -9.52 7.09 16.09
N THR A 188 -9.73 7.98 17.04
CA THR A 188 -11.02 8.66 17.15
C THR A 188 -11.11 9.78 16.11
N ASP A 189 -12.32 10.23 15.76
CA ASP A 189 -12.48 11.38 14.85
C ASP A 189 -11.81 12.65 15.42
N GLU A 190 -11.78 12.82 16.74
CA GLU A 190 -11.08 13.93 17.40
C GLU A 190 -9.56 13.79 17.29
N GLU A 191 -9.00 12.59 17.52
CA GLU A 191 -7.57 12.35 17.29
C GLU A 191 -7.20 12.58 15.82
N ALA A 192 -8.06 12.16 14.88
CA ALA A 192 -7.86 12.38 13.45
C ALA A 192 -7.87 13.88 13.11
N LYS A 193 -8.72 14.67 13.78
CA LYS A 193 -8.75 16.13 13.65
C LYS A 193 -7.48 16.77 14.17
N VAL A 194 -6.97 16.35 15.33
CA VAL A 194 -5.73 16.88 15.92
C VAL A 194 -4.52 16.69 14.99
N ILE A 195 -4.44 15.57 14.29
CA ILE A 195 -3.35 15.28 13.35
C ILE A 195 -3.61 15.77 11.91
N GLY A 196 -4.70 16.50 11.65
CA GLY A 196 -5.02 17.03 10.31
C GLY A 196 -5.53 15.98 9.32
N MET A 197 -6.04 14.84 9.80
CA MET A 197 -6.53 13.72 8.99
C MET A 197 -8.06 13.61 8.93
N SER A 198 -8.79 14.54 9.56
CA SER A 198 -10.25 14.49 9.71
C SER A 198 -11.03 14.35 8.40
N ILE A 199 -10.56 14.96 7.31
CA ILE A 199 -11.26 14.90 6.02
C ILE A 199 -11.04 13.57 5.29
N TYR A 200 -9.97 12.84 5.61
CA TYR A 200 -9.63 11.58 4.95
C TYR A 200 -10.07 10.36 5.75
N TYR A 201 -10.02 10.46 7.07
CA TYR A 201 -10.29 9.35 7.97
C TYR A 201 -11.64 8.66 7.73
N PRO A 202 -12.78 9.38 7.63
CA PRO A 202 -14.08 8.75 7.34
C PRO A 202 -14.13 8.02 6.00
N GLN A 203 -13.46 8.56 4.98
CA GLN A 203 -13.43 7.95 3.64
C GLN A 203 -12.67 6.62 3.65
N VAL A 204 -11.55 6.57 4.40
CA VAL A 204 -10.76 5.35 4.56
C VAL A 204 -11.52 4.30 5.38
N ARG A 205 -12.26 4.70 6.43
CA ARG A 205 -13.13 3.79 7.20
C ARG A 205 -14.20 3.15 6.33
N LYS A 206 -14.84 3.91 5.44
CA LYS A 206 -15.84 3.40 4.47
C LYS A 206 -15.24 2.46 3.43
N ALA A 207 -14.04 2.78 2.95
CA ALA A 207 -13.31 1.89 2.04
C ALA A 207 -12.93 0.58 2.74
N LEU A 208 -12.47 0.62 3.99
CA LEU A 208 -12.18 -0.58 4.78
C LEU A 208 -13.43 -1.46 4.94
N ASP A 209 -14.58 -0.87 5.27
CA ASP A 209 -15.86 -1.62 5.33
C ASP A 209 -16.14 -2.36 4.02
N SER A 210 -16.05 -1.63 2.89
CA SER A 210 -16.28 -2.21 1.57
C SER A 210 -15.30 -3.35 1.26
N ILE A 211 -14.02 -3.17 1.57
CA ILE A 211 -12.98 -4.20 1.39
C ILE A 211 -13.30 -5.43 2.25
N LEU A 212 -13.58 -5.24 3.54
CA LEU A 212 -13.89 -6.33 4.47
C LEU A 212 -15.08 -7.16 3.98
N ARG A 213 -16.18 -6.52 3.55
CA ARG A 213 -17.37 -7.23 3.06
C ARG A 213 -17.08 -8.08 1.81
N HIS A 214 -16.25 -7.59 0.90
CA HIS A 214 -15.88 -8.35 -0.31
C HIS A 214 -14.95 -9.51 0.02
N LEU A 215 -13.93 -9.29 0.87
CA LEU A 215 -13.04 -10.36 1.31
C LEU A 215 -13.78 -11.42 2.11
N ASP A 216 -14.72 -11.01 2.95
CA ASP A 216 -15.57 -11.90 3.71
C ASP A 216 -16.39 -12.83 2.80
N LYS A 217 -16.94 -12.28 1.72
CA LYS A 217 -17.70 -13.04 0.72
C LYS A 217 -16.82 -14.01 -0.07
N GLU A 218 -15.63 -13.58 -0.49
CA GLU A 218 -14.81 -14.34 -1.43
C GLU A 218 -13.90 -15.38 -0.77
N VAL A 219 -13.29 -15.01 0.37
CA VAL A 219 -12.31 -15.86 1.08
C VAL A 219 -12.67 -16.09 2.55
N GLY A 220 -13.49 -15.25 3.19
CA GLY A 220 -13.87 -15.45 4.60
C GLY A 220 -14.82 -16.62 4.82
N ARG A 221 -16.09 -16.48 4.39
CA ARG A 221 -17.14 -17.48 4.58
C ARG A 221 -16.86 -18.76 3.80
N THR A 222 -16.32 -18.62 2.60
CA THR A 222 -16.04 -19.75 1.70
C THR A 222 -14.97 -20.67 2.27
N MET A 223 -13.99 -20.13 2.99
CA MET A 223 -12.84 -20.85 3.54
C MET A 223 -12.92 -21.06 5.06
N CYS A 224 -14.13 -21.04 5.64
CA CYS A 224 -14.35 -21.53 6.99
C CYS A 224 -14.13 -23.05 7.03
N MET A 225 -13.45 -23.57 8.06
CA MET A 225 -13.18 -25.01 8.21
C MET A 225 -14.46 -25.85 8.38
N THR A 226 -15.55 -25.22 8.81
CA THR A 226 -16.88 -25.83 8.89
C THR A 226 -17.61 -25.92 7.55
N SER A 227 -17.06 -25.31 6.49
CA SER A 227 -17.62 -25.39 5.15
C SER A 227 -17.41 -26.77 4.54
N VAL A 228 -18.49 -27.38 4.03
CA VAL A 228 -18.46 -28.69 3.33
C VAL A 228 -17.45 -28.71 2.17
N GLN A 229 -17.23 -27.55 1.53
CA GLN A 229 -16.27 -27.42 0.41
C GLN A 229 -14.80 -27.48 0.83
N MET A 230 -14.53 -27.30 2.12
CA MET A 230 -13.20 -27.29 2.74
C MET A 230 -12.90 -28.58 3.50
N THR A 231 -13.92 -29.43 3.70
CA THR A 231 -13.76 -30.73 4.35
C THR A 231 -12.74 -31.58 3.58
N ASN A 232 -11.77 -32.15 4.31
CA ASN A 232 -10.68 -32.99 3.78
C ASN A 232 -9.72 -32.30 2.79
N LYS A 233 -9.60 -30.96 2.83
CA LYS A 233 -8.61 -30.23 2.05
C LYS A 233 -7.56 -29.59 2.93
N GLU A 234 -6.32 -29.67 2.50
CA GLU A 234 -5.22 -29.02 3.21
C GLU A 234 -5.24 -27.50 2.97
N PRO A 235 -4.92 -26.67 4.00
CA PRO A 235 -4.83 -25.22 3.85
C PRO A 235 -3.85 -24.80 2.75
N GLU A 236 -2.75 -25.52 2.59
CA GLU A 236 -1.71 -25.22 1.60
C GLU A 236 -2.23 -25.31 0.16
N ASP A 237 -3.13 -26.24 -0.13
CA ASP A 237 -3.75 -26.40 -1.45
C ASP A 237 -4.78 -25.29 -1.73
N MET A 238 -5.46 -24.83 -0.68
CA MET A 238 -6.58 -23.89 -0.80
C MET A 238 -6.15 -22.42 -0.80
N ILE A 239 -4.97 -22.13 -0.23
CA ILE A 239 -4.38 -20.79 -0.15
C ILE A 239 -3.37 -20.61 -1.30
N THR A 240 -3.86 -20.76 -2.52
CA THR A 240 -3.05 -20.68 -3.75
C THR A 240 -3.65 -19.69 -4.77
N GLY A 241 -2.85 -19.36 -5.80
CA GLY A 241 -3.29 -18.54 -6.93
C GLY A 241 -3.89 -17.19 -6.50
N GLU A 242 -5.11 -16.92 -6.95
CA GLU A 242 -5.80 -15.64 -6.70
C GLU A 242 -6.32 -15.46 -5.27
N ARG A 243 -6.36 -16.52 -4.45
CA ARG A 243 -6.85 -16.44 -3.06
C ARG A 243 -5.79 -15.91 -2.10
N LYS A 244 -4.53 -16.30 -2.30
CA LYS A 244 -3.43 -15.93 -1.40
C LYS A 244 -3.30 -14.41 -1.21
N PRO A 245 -3.25 -13.58 -2.28
CA PRO A 245 -3.19 -12.13 -2.11
C PRO A 245 -4.41 -11.55 -1.38
N LYS A 246 -5.60 -12.12 -1.59
CA LYS A 246 -6.84 -11.69 -0.91
C LYS A 246 -6.79 -12.00 0.59
N ILE A 247 -6.27 -13.17 0.96
CA ILE A 247 -6.07 -13.56 2.36
C ILE A 247 -5.01 -12.63 3.01
N ASP A 248 -3.91 -12.35 2.33
CA ASP A 248 -2.88 -11.42 2.82
C ASP A 248 -3.44 -10.00 3.06
N LEU A 249 -4.31 -9.53 2.15
CA LEU A 249 -5.07 -8.30 2.36
C LEU A 249 -6.01 -8.43 3.55
N PHE A 250 -6.73 -9.55 3.68
CA PHE A 250 -7.69 -9.75 4.78
C PHE A 250 -7.00 -9.72 6.13
N ARG A 251 -5.86 -10.39 6.28
CA ARG A 251 -4.99 -10.29 7.47
C ARG A 251 -4.64 -8.83 7.78
N THR A 252 -4.26 -8.06 6.76
CA THR A 252 -3.93 -6.64 6.92
C THR A 252 -5.16 -5.82 7.35
N CYS A 253 -6.35 -6.11 6.82
CA CYS A 253 -7.59 -5.47 7.22
C CYS A 253 -7.98 -5.80 8.67
N ILE A 254 -7.90 -7.06 9.09
CA ILE A 254 -8.23 -7.48 10.46
C ILE A 254 -7.28 -6.83 11.46
N ALA A 255 -5.98 -6.87 11.16
CA ALA A 255 -4.98 -6.26 12.01
C ALA A 255 -5.11 -4.72 12.11
N ALA A 256 -5.75 -4.09 11.12
CA ALA A 256 -6.04 -2.66 11.13
C ALA A 256 -7.28 -2.28 11.98
N ILE A 257 -8.23 -3.21 12.21
CA ILE A 257 -9.51 -2.92 12.89
C ILE A 257 -9.35 -2.24 14.26
N PRO A 258 -8.43 -2.66 15.16
CA PRO A 258 -8.27 -2.03 16.47
C PRO A 258 -7.99 -0.52 16.35
N ARG A 259 -7.27 -0.13 15.29
CA ARG A 259 -6.88 1.25 15.01
C ARG A 259 -7.89 1.98 14.12
N LEU A 260 -8.54 1.28 13.20
CA LEU A 260 -9.40 1.81 12.15
C LEU A 260 -10.71 1.00 12.12
N ILE A 261 -11.70 1.42 12.92
CA ILE A 261 -13.00 0.75 12.94
C ILE A 261 -13.74 1.04 11.62
N PRO A 262 -14.23 0.03 10.88
CA PRO A 262 -14.95 0.23 9.63
C PRO A 262 -16.23 1.07 9.85
N ASP A 263 -16.51 1.97 8.90
CA ASP A 263 -17.70 2.83 8.91
C ASP A 263 -18.73 2.29 7.92
N GLY A 264 -19.72 1.55 8.43
CA GLY A 264 -20.77 0.91 7.64
C GLY A 264 -21.22 -0.46 8.18
N MET A 265 -20.34 -1.15 8.90
CA MET A 265 -20.65 -2.40 9.59
C MET A 265 -21.22 -2.12 10.98
N SER A 266 -22.29 -2.82 11.36
CA SER A 266 -22.78 -2.76 12.75
C SER A 266 -21.73 -3.38 13.69
N ARG A 267 -21.75 -3.00 14.97
CA ARG A 267 -20.85 -3.63 15.95
C ARG A 267 -21.05 -5.15 16.01
N ASN A 268 -22.30 -5.60 15.88
CA ASN A 268 -22.66 -7.01 15.88
C ASN A 268 -22.12 -7.71 14.62
N ASP A 269 -22.31 -7.13 13.44
CA ASP A 269 -21.80 -7.67 12.18
C ASP A 269 -20.26 -7.82 12.23
N LEU A 270 -19.57 -6.86 12.87
CA LEU A 270 -18.12 -6.90 13.03
C LEU A 270 -17.69 -8.02 13.98
N ILE A 271 -18.40 -8.18 15.10
CA ILE A 271 -18.18 -9.27 16.05
C ILE A 271 -18.43 -10.62 15.38
N GLU A 272 -19.53 -10.76 14.63
CA GLU A 272 -19.86 -11.98 13.87
C GLU A 272 -18.79 -12.30 12.82
N LEU A 273 -18.27 -11.28 12.13
CA LEU A 273 -17.18 -11.44 11.18
C LEU A 273 -15.93 -11.97 11.89
N LEU A 274 -15.49 -11.31 12.96
CA LEU A 274 -14.29 -11.71 13.71
C LEU A 274 -14.46 -13.11 14.33
N ALA A 275 -15.60 -13.39 14.97
CA ALA A 275 -15.90 -14.68 15.56
C ALA A 275 -15.83 -15.81 14.53
N ARG A 276 -16.37 -15.59 13.33
CA ARG A 276 -16.29 -16.58 12.26
C ARG A 276 -14.88 -16.75 11.71
N LEU A 277 -14.06 -15.70 11.67
CA LEU A 277 -12.67 -15.81 11.25
C LEU A 277 -11.81 -16.63 12.22
N THR A 278 -12.24 -16.84 13.48
CA THR A 278 -11.55 -17.74 14.43
C THR A 278 -11.54 -19.21 14.00
N ILE A 279 -12.41 -19.61 13.06
CA ILE A 279 -12.48 -20.96 12.49
C ILE A 279 -12.14 -20.99 10.99
N HIS A 280 -11.38 -19.99 10.52
CA HIS A 280 -10.91 -19.91 9.14
C HIS A 280 -9.76 -20.90 8.86
N MET A 281 -9.59 -21.34 7.61
CA MET A 281 -8.49 -22.24 7.20
C MET A 281 -7.10 -21.66 7.46
N ASP A 282 -6.96 -20.35 7.29
CA ASP A 282 -5.73 -19.60 7.48
C ASP A 282 -5.41 -19.34 8.97
N GLU A 283 -4.27 -19.85 9.43
CA GLU A 283 -3.87 -19.74 10.85
C GLU A 283 -3.61 -18.30 11.30
N GLU A 284 -2.88 -17.52 10.50
CA GLU A 284 -2.58 -16.12 10.85
C GLU A 284 -3.86 -15.28 10.94
N LEU A 285 -4.82 -15.49 10.04
CA LEU A 285 -6.11 -14.79 10.09
C LEU A 285 -6.91 -15.17 11.34
N ARG A 286 -6.89 -16.46 11.76
CA ARG A 286 -7.50 -16.88 13.02
C ARG A 286 -6.85 -16.17 14.21
N ALA A 287 -5.52 -16.16 14.26
CA ALA A 287 -4.78 -15.52 15.34
C ALA A 287 -5.07 -14.01 15.42
N LEU A 288 -5.17 -13.33 14.28
CA LEU A 288 -5.51 -11.91 14.23
C LEU A 288 -6.96 -11.62 14.63
N ALA A 289 -7.90 -12.52 14.35
CA ALA A 289 -9.30 -12.35 14.71
C ALA A 289 -9.57 -12.61 16.20
N PHE A 290 -8.73 -13.42 16.85
CA PHE A 290 -8.84 -13.74 18.27
C PHE A 290 -8.25 -12.66 19.18
N ASN A 291 -7.19 -11.98 18.74
CA ASN A 291 -6.47 -10.94 19.49
C ASN A 291 -7.13 -9.56 19.36
#